data_AF-A0A2D7UW24-F1
#
_entry.id   AF-A0A2D7UW24-F1
#
_cell.length_a   1.000
_cell.length_b   1.000
_cell.length_c   1.000
_cell.angle_alpha   90.00
_cell.angle_beta   90.00
_cell.angle_gamma   90.00
#
_symmetry.space_group_name_H-M   'P 1'
#
loop_
_entity.id
_entity.type
_entity.pdbx_description
1 polymer ?
#
loop_
_entity_poly.entity_id
_entity_poly.type
_entity_poly.pdbx_seq_one_letter_code
_entity_poly.pdbx_strand_id
1 'polypeptide(L)'
;MSAKDLRKPRKKKVSPIVKDKIEYVDYKDVNLLRAFISDRAKIRGQRVSGNNRQQQREVAKAIKVAREMALIPYAQRVVTQRKGDRRRGRSDRDDARYEDRDDARYEDMTDDAQLEMQEHEYSEPSETDDVAAVDDAMEEVTTE
;
A
#
# COMPACT_ATOMS: atom_id res chain seq x y z
N MET A 1 -3.05 25.04 12.51
CA MET A 1 -2.41 24.82 11.19
C MET A 1 -2.52 23.34 10.84
N SER A 2 -3.00 23.01 9.64
CA SER A 2 -3.24 21.62 9.22
C SER A 2 -1.93 20.85 9.07
N ALA A 3 -1.89 19.60 9.53
CA ALA A 3 -0.72 18.70 9.43
C ALA A 3 -0.22 18.48 7.98
N LYS A 4 -1.01 18.90 6.97
CA LYS A 4 -0.68 18.84 5.54
C LYS A 4 0.37 19.89 5.11
N ASP A 5 0.50 21.00 5.85
CA ASP A 5 1.32 22.15 5.44
C ASP A 5 2.78 22.12 5.94
N LEU A 6 3.14 21.11 6.76
CA LEU A 6 4.50 20.98 7.32
C LEU A 6 5.48 20.24 6.40
N ARG A 7 5.06 19.77 5.22
CA ARG A 7 5.96 19.10 4.28
C ARG A 7 6.81 20.13 3.53
N LYS A 8 8.00 20.40 4.07
CA LYS A 8 9.05 21.20 3.41
C LYS A 8 9.22 20.77 1.94
N PRO A 9 9.11 21.68 0.96
CA PRO A 9 9.22 21.33 -0.45
C PRO A 9 10.60 20.72 -0.73
N ARG A 10 10.60 19.58 -1.43
CA ARG A 10 11.85 18.90 -1.81
C ARG A 10 12.58 19.78 -2.82
N LYS A 11 13.82 20.17 -2.50
CA LYS A 11 14.69 20.91 -3.42
C LYS A 11 14.83 20.12 -4.73
N LYS A 12 14.69 20.81 -5.87
CA LYS A 12 14.89 20.21 -7.20
C LYS A 12 16.33 19.74 -7.32
N LYS A 13 16.51 18.48 -7.71
CA LYS A 13 17.85 17.93 -8.01
C LYS A 13 18.28 18.40 -9.38
N VAL A 14 19.59 18.64 -9.54
CA VAL A 14 20.20 18.98 -10.83
C VAL A 14 20.58 17.67 -11.54
N SER A 15 20.20 17.54 -12.82
CA SER A 15 20.51 16.36 -13.63
C SER A 15 22.01 16.21 -13.90
N PRO A 16 22.52 14.96 -13.99
CA PRO A 16 23.89 14.69 -14.41
C PRO A 16 24.22 15.28 -15.78
N ILE A 17 23.29 15.17 -16.75
CA ILE A 17 23.46 15.72 -18.12
C ILE A 17 23.76 17.22 -18.10
N VAL A 18 23.06 17.97 -17.25
CA VAL A 18 23.24 19.44 -17.16
C VAL A 18 24.53 19.80 -16.42
N LYS A 19 24.95 18.98 -15.44
CA LYS A 19 26.22 19.19 -14.73
C LYS A 19 27.43 18.96 -15.64
N ASP A 20 27.38 17.88 -16.40
CA ASP A 20 28.47 17.43 -17.25
C ASP A 20 28.43 18.08 -18.65
N LYS A 21 27.44 18.96 -18.91
CA LYS A 21 27.22 19.68 -20.17
C LYS A 21 27.21 18.76 -21.40
N ILE A 22 26.53 17.62 -21.27
CA ILE A 22 26.44 16.63 -22.33
C ILE A 22 25.34 17.07 -23.30
N GLU A 23 25.69 17.23 -24.58
CA GLU A 23 24.75 17.66 -25.63
C GLU A 23 23.89 16.50 -26.15
N TYR A 24 24.47 15.30 -26.26
CA TYR A 24 23.79 14.12 -26.81
C TYR A 24 23.97 12.89 -25.92
N VAL A 25 22.89 12.11 -25.77
CA VAL A 25 22.88 10.87 -24.97
C VAL A 25 22.86 9.66 -25.89
N ASP A 26 24.01 9.00 -26.07
CA ASP A 26 24.12 7.76 -26.83
C ASP A 26 23.76 6.53 -25.97
N TYR A 27 23.28 5.47 -26.62
CA TYR A 27 23.02 4.16 -26.00
C TYR A 27 24.31 3.40 -25.66
N LYS A 28 25.44 3.77 -26.28
CA LYS A 28 26.75 3.15 -26.07
C LYS A 28 27.41 3.57 -24.75
N ASP A 29 27.05 4.73 -24.22
CA ASP A 29 27.66 5.29 -23.01
C ASP A 29 27.07 4.66 -21.74
N VAL A 30 27.44 3.40 -21.48
CA VAL A 30 26.90 2.61 -20.37
C VAL A 30 27.12 3.29 -19.02
N ASN A 31 28.23 4.00 -18.84
CA ASN A 31 28.54 4.72 -17.60
C ASN A 31 27.54 5.85 -17.33
N LEU A 32 27.19 6.63 -18.35
CA LEU A 32 26.18 7.68 -18.25
C LEU A 32 24.79 7.08 -17.99
N LEU A 33 24.41 6.03 -18.73
CA LEU A 33 23.10 5.41 -18.62
C LEU A 33 22.90 4.72 -17.26
N ARG A 34 23.95 4.16 -16.66
CA ARG A 34 23.92 3.58 -15.31
C ARG A 34 23.51 4.61 -14.25
N ALA A 35 23.85 5.89 -14.40
CA ALA A 35 23.40 6.94 -13.48
C ALA A 35 21.86 7.11 -13.48
N PHE A 36 21.22 6.82 -14.60
CA PHE A 36 19.76 6.89 -14.79
C PHE A 36 19.02 5.60 -14.47
N ILE A 37 19.74 4.57 -14.02
CA ILE A 37 19.18 3.26 -13.71
C ILE A 37 19.36 2.98 -12.21
N SER A 38 18.38 2.30 -11.62
CA SER A 38 18.44 1.80 -10.25
C SER A 38 19.17 0.47 -10.18
N ASP A 39 19.59 0.07 -8.98
CA ASP A 39 20.31 -1.20 -8.76
C ASP A 39 19.51 -2.44 -9.19
N ARG A 40 18.17 -2.31 -9.28
CA ARG A 40 17.26 -3.34 -9.83
C ARG A 40 17.13 -3.31 -11.36
N ALA A 41 18.03 -2.58 -12.03
CA ALA A 41 18.02 -2.30 -13.45
C ALA A 41 16.76 -1.57 -13.96
N LYS A 42 16.00 -0.86 -13.11
CA LYS A 42 14.82 -0.07 -13.52
C LYS A 42 15.20 1.39 -13.82
N ILE A 43 14.61 1.98 -14.86
CA ILE A 43 14.81 3.39 -15.23
C ILE A 43 14.33 4.28 -14.09
N ARG A 44 15.18 5.20 -13.61
CA ARG A 44 14.82 6.16 -12.57
C ARG A 44 13.92 7.25 -13.15
N GLY A 45 12.91 7.65 -12.36
CA GLY A 45 11.99 8.71 -12.75
C GLY A 45 12.64 10.09 -12.75
N GLN A 46 12.06 11.00 -13.52
CA GLN A 46 12.54 12.37 -13.72
C GLN A 46 12.80 13.11 -12.39
N ARG A 47 11.93 12.97 -11.39
CA ARG A 47 12.05 13.66 -10.08
C ARG A 47 13.25 13.18 -9.25
N VAL A 48 13.71 11.96 -9.50
CA VAL A 48 14.84 11.36 -8.76
C VAL A 48 16.17 11.81 -9.36
N SER A 49 16.26 11.84 -10.69
CA SER A 49 17.47 12.24 -11.41
C SER A 49 17.58 13.75 -11.64
N GLY A 50 16.46 14.48 -11.65
CA GLY A 50 16.44 15.93 -11.90
C GLY A 50 16.43 16.33 -13.38
N ASN A 51 16.10 15.40 -14.29
CA ASN A 51 16.10 15.64 -15.73
C ASN A 51 14.94 16.55 -16.18
N ASN A 52 15.06 17.18 -17.34
CA ASN A 52 13.90 17.74 -18.04
C ASN A 52 13.06 16.63 -18.72
N ARG A 53 11.82 16.93 -19.13
CA ARG A 53 10.91 15.97 -19.79
C ARG A 53 11.46 15.49 -21.13
N GLN A 54 12.11 16.37 -21.91
CA GLN A 54 12.76 16.04 -23.18
C GLN A 54 13.95 15.10 -22.96
N GLN A 55 14.91 15.51 -22.12
CA GLN A 55 16.05 14.69 -21.69
C GLN A 55 15.61 13.32 -21.16
N GLN A 56 14.54 13.24 -20.37
CA GLN A 56 14.04 11.96 -19.86
C GLN A 56 13.55 11.03 -20.97
N ARG A 57 12.93 11.57 -22.04
CA ARG A 57 12.50 10.77 -23.20
C ARG A 57 13.69 10.26 -23.99
N GLU A 58 14.70 11.10 -24.20
CA GLU A 58 15.95 10.74 -24.89
C GLU A 58 16.69 9.65 -24.12
N VAL A 59 16.93 9.85 -22.82
CA VAL A 59 17.55 8.85 -21.94
C VAL A 59 16.74 7.55 -21.94
N ALA A 60 15.41 7.62 -21.84
CA ALA A 60 14.60 6.41 -21.87
C ALA A 60 14.69 5.66 -23.20
N LYS A 61 14.78 6.38 -24.34
CA LYS A 61 15.00 5.78 -25.66
C LYS A 61 16.38 5.13 -25.74
N ALA A 62 17.43 5.83 -25.32
CA ALA A 62 18.80 5.31 -25.28
C ALA A 62 18.91 4.06 -24.40
N ILE A 63 18.29 4.05 -23.21
CA ILE A 63 18.29 2.87 -22.33
C ILE A 63 17.56 1.68 -22.97
N LYS A 64 16.46 1.90 -23.70
CA LYS A 64 15.75 0.81 -24.39
C LYS A 64 16.61 0.18 -25.47
N VAL A 65 17.25 1.01 -26.31
CA VAL A 65 18.19 0.53 -27.33
C VAL A 65 19.38 -0.19 -26.68
N ALA A 66 19.95 0.36 -25.61
CA ALA A 66 21.07 -0.27 -24.89
C ALA A 66 20.69 -1.65 -24.31
N ARG A 67 19.43 -1.86 -23.94
CA ARG A 67 18.93 -3.16 -23.46
C ARG A 67 18.74 -4.16 -24.59
N GLU A 68 18.27 -3.71 -25.74
CA GLU A 68 18.17 -4.53 -26.96
C GLU A 68 19.57 -4.98 -27.41
N MET A 69 20.57 -4.10 -27.28
CA MET A 69 21.98 -4.39 -27.56
C MET A 69 22.69 -5.15 -26.43
N ALA A 70 21.96 -5.60 -25.40
CA ALA A 70 22.50 -6.31 -24.23
C ALA A 70 23.63 -5.59 -23.45
N LEU A 71 23.80 -4.27 -23.62
CA LEU A 71 24.76 -3.48 -22.86
C LEU A 71 24.32 -3.28 -21.40
N ILE A 72 23.00 -3.32 -21.17
CA ILE A 72 22.35 -3.08 -19.88
C ILE A 72 21.28 -4.14 -19.64
N PRO A 73 21.18 -4.72 -18.42
CA PRO A 73 20.17 -5.72 -18.12
C PRO A 73 18.73 -5.16 -18.02
N TYR A 74 17.73 -6.00 -18.27
CA TYR A 74 16.31 -5.68 -18.09
C TYR A 74 15.86 -5.76 -16.62
N ALA A 75 16.46 -6.68 -15.85
CA ALA A 75 16.15 -6.91 -14.45
C ALA A 75 17.39 -7.39 -13.72
N GLN A 76 17.57 -6.92 -12.49
CA GLN A 76 18.61 -7.40 -11.59
C GLN A 76 17.99 -7.74 -10.25
N ARG A 77 18.20 -8.99 -9.80
CA ARG A 77 17.74 -9.45 -8.50
C ARG A 77 18.68 -8.92 -7.43
N VAL A 78 18.23 -7.92 -6.68
CA VAL A 78 18.98 -7.43 -5.51
C VAL A 78 18.68 -8.38 -4.36
N VAL A 79 19.67 -9.17 -3.96
CA VAL A 79 19.60 -9.98 -2.74
C VAL A 79 19.77 -9.03 -1.57
N THR A 80 18.66 -8.57 -0.99
CA THR A 80 18.76 -7.89 0.29
C THR A 80 19.08 -8.95 1.33
N GLN A 81 20.23 -8.82 1.99
CA GLN A 81 20.48 -9.57 3.20
C GLN A 81 19.42 -9.13 4.20
N ARG A 82 18.38 -9.95 4.40
CA ARG A 82 17.47 -9.76 5.53
C ARG A 82 18.33 -9.92 6.77
N LYS A 83 18.73 -8.81 7.39
CA LYS A 83 19.26 -8.86 8.76
C LYS A 83 18.18 -9.57 9.57
N GLY A 84 18.55 -10.74 10.10
CA GLY A 84 17.65 -11.72 10.69
C GLY A 84 16.58 -11.11 11.56
N ASP A 85 15.42 -11.76 11.52
CA ASP A 85 14.22 -11.45 12.26
C ASP A 85 14.52 -10.99 13.70
N ARG A 86 14.38 -9.68 13.97
CA ARG A 86 14.44 -9.13 15.33
C ARG A 86 13.10 -9.26 16.06
N ARG A 87 12.16 -10.06 15.55
CA ARG A 87 10.85 -10.33 16.17
C ARG A 87 10.81 -11.63 16.97
N ARG A 88 11.95 -12.21 17.35
CA ARG A 88 12.01 -13.00 18.60
C ARG A 88 12.13 -12.02 19.76
N GLY A 89 11.01 -11.61 20.33
CA GLY A 89 10.96 -10.68 21.47
C GLY A 89 9.67 -9.87 21.58
N ARG A 90 8.56 -10.35 20.99
CA ARG A 90 7.24 -9.73 21.13
C ARG A 90 6.17 -10.80 21.36
N SER A 91 6.41 -11.67 22.34
CA SER A 91 5.40 -12.59 22.89
C SER A 91 4.92 -12.18 24.28
N ASP A 92 5.68 -11.37 25.02
CA ASP A 92 5.44 -11.22 26.46
C ASP A 92 4.62 -9.97 26.83
N ARG A 93 3.97 -9.33 25.84
CA ARG A 93 3.18 -8.10 26.07
C ARG A 93 1.67 -8.30 25.95
N ASP A 94 1.23 -9.42 25.40
CA ASP A 94 -0.19 -9.66 25.13
C ASP A 94 -0.88 -10.52 26.21
N ASP A 95 -0.15 -10.96 27.26
CA ASP A 95 -0.70 -11.78 28.35
C ASP A 95 -1.25 -10.93 29.52
N ALA A 96 -0.64 -9.77 29.82
CA ALA A 96 -1.00 -8.97 31.01
C ALA A 96 -2.26 -8.09 30.85
N ARG A 97 -3.07 -8.28 29.79
CA ARG A 97 -4.29 -7.47 29.56
C ARG A 97 -5.59 -8.24 29.77
N TYR A 98 -5.54 -9.54 30.02
CA TYR A 98 -6.74 -10.37 30.12
C TYR A 98 -7.23 -10.58 31.55
N GLU A 99 -6.41 -10.37 32.59
CA GLU A 99 -6.81 -10.69 33.97
C GLU A 99 -7.35 -9.50 34.80
N ASP A 100 -7.25 -8.27 34.31
CA ASP A 100 -7.67 -7.06 35.07
C ASP A 100 -9.14 -6.65 34.85
N ARG A 101 -9.92 -7.41 34.08
CA ARG A 101 -11.25 -6.97 33.63
C ARG A 101 -12.45 -7.66 34.30
N ASP A 102 -12.23 -8.76 35.00
CA ASP A 102 -13.34 -9.60 35.47
C ASP A 102 -13.66 -9.48 36.97
N ASP A 103 -12.86 -8.77 37.78
CA ASP A 103 -13.06 -8.73 39.24
C ASP A 103 -13.82 -7.47 39.75
N ALA A 104 -14.04 -6.46 38.91
CA ALA A 104 -14.65 -5.19 39.34
C ALA A 104 -16.17 -5.10 39.07
N ARG A 105 -16.82 -6.15 38.56
CA ARG A 105 -18.23 -6.12 38.15
C ARG A 105 -19.18 -6.98 38.97
N TYR A 106 -18.69 -7.70 39.98
CA TYR A 106 -19.52 -8.64 40.75
C TYR A 106 -19.87 -8.17 42.18
N GLU A 107 -19.39 -6.99 42.61
CA GLU A 107 -19.65 -6.49 43.98
C GLU A 107 -20.47 -5.19 44.03
N ASP A 108 -21.30 -4.92 43.02
CA ASP A 108 -22.29 -3.82 43.05
C ASP A 108 -23.73 -4.36 42.93
N MET A 109 -24.01 -5.48 43.62
CA MET A 109 -25.35 -6.07 43.75
C MET A 109 -25.77 -6.23 45.23
N THR A 110 -25.51 -5.22 46.05
CA THR A 110 -26.13 -4.95 47.37
C THR A 110 -25.81 -3.48 47.67
N ASP A 111 -26.71 -2.50 47.68
CA ASP A 111 -28.10 -2.40 48.12
C ASP A 111 -28.71 -1.16 47.42
N ASP A 112 -29.83 -1.26 46.68
CA ASP A 112 -30.91 -0.23 46.59
C ASP A 112 -31.98 -0.38 45.49
N ALA A 113 -31.91 -1.34 44.55
CA ALA A 113 -32.91 -1.42 43.47
C ALA A 113 -33.97 -2.52 43.66
N GLN A 114 -34.58 -2.57 44.85
CA GLN A 114 -35.92 -3.13 45.00
C GLN A 114 -36.94 -2.13 44.44
N LEU A 115 -37.02 -1.95 43.12
CA LEU A 115 -38.15 -1.25 42.52
C LEU A 115 -38.15 -1.46 41.00
N GLU A 116 -39.33 -1.77 40.47
CA GLU A 116 -39.62 -2.05 39.06
C GLU A 116 -39.23 -3.48 38.60
N MET A 117 -39.49 -4.50 39.41
CA MET A 117 -40.73 -5.29 39.26
C MET A 117 -41.98 -4.44 38.91
N GLN A 118 -42.06 -3.92 37.68
CA GLN A 118 -43.36 -3.64 37.07
C GLN A 118 -43.26 -3.69 35.55
N GLU A 119 -43.62 -4.87 35.03
CA GLU A 119 -44.47 -5.00 33.85
C GLU A 119 -43.97 -4.34 32.55
N HIS A 120 -43.13 -5.08 31.84
CA HIS A 120 -43.39 -5.21 30.40
C HIS A 120 -43.55 -6.68 30.04
N GLU A 121 -44.83 -7.04 29.95
CA GLU A 121 -45.40 -8.21 29.31
C GLU A 121 -44.67 -8.55 28.00
N TYR A 122 -44.10 -9.75 27.95
CA TYR A 122 -43.59 -10.36 26.72
C TYR A 122 -44.79 -10.67 25.82
N SER A 123 -45.00 -9.92 24.75
CA SER A 123 -45.74 -10.42 23.60
C SER A 123 -44.75 -10.96 22.57
N GLU A 124 -44.78 -12.27 22.36
CA GLU A 124 -44.07 -12.92 21.27
C GLU A 124 -44.68 -12.48 19.94
N PRO A 125 -43.93 -11.92 18.97
CA PRO A 125 -44.39 -11.87 17.61
C PRO A 125 -44.24 -13.28 17.00
N SER A 126 -45.39 -13.92 16.81
CA SER A 126 -45.58 -15.16 16.07
C SER A 126 -45.06 -15.06 14.64
N GLU A 127 -44.44 -16.15 14.18
CA GLU A 127 -44.14 -16.46 12.79
C GLU A 127 -45.34 -16.20 11.87
N THR A 128 -45.15 -15.40 10.82
CA THR A 128 -45.81 -15.63 9.53
C THR A 128 -44.91 -15.21 8.39
N ASP A 129 -44.73 -16.15 7.47
CA ASP A 129 -44.02 -16.09 6.21
C ASP A 129 -44.38 -14.90 5.31
N ASP A 130 -43.36 -14.27 4.73
CA ASP A 130 -43.47 -13.57 3.44
C ASP A 130 -42.12 -13.69 2.70
N VAL A 131 -41.80 -14.90 2.25
CA VAL A 131 -40.85 -15.12 1.15
C VAL A 131 -41.58 -14.94 -0.18
N ALA A 132 -41.98 -13.71 -0.48
CA ALA A 132 -42.44 -13.34 -1.81
C ALA A 132 -41.36 -12.53 -2.53
N ALA A 133 -40.94 -13.07 -3.68
CA ALA A 133 -40.08 -12.50 -4.71
C ALA A 133 -38.61 -12.95 -4.72
N VAL A 134 -38.39 -14.16 -5.26
CA VAL A 134 -37.20 -14.42 -6.09
C VAL A 134 -37.66 -15.17 -7.33
N ASP A 135 -37.76 -14.42 -8.43
CA ASP A 135 -37.43 -14.81 -9.81
C ASP A 135 -37.75 -16.25 -10.26
N ASP A 136 -38.89 -16.41 -10.95
CA ASP A 136 -39.15 -17.52 -11.87
C ASP A 136 -39.76 -16.98 -13.17
N ALA A 137 -38.89 -16.59 -14.09
CA ALA A 137 -39.22 -16.48 -15.52
C ALA A 137 -38.11 -17.20 -16.30
N MET A 138 -38.46 -18.43 -16.67
CA MET A 138 -37.80 -19.37 -17.57
C MET A 138 -36.94 -18.78 -18.69
N GLU A 139 -35.77 -19.43 -18.87
CA GLU A 139 -35.30 -20.09 -20.11
C GLU A 139 -36.00 -19.69 -21.42
N GLU A 140 -35.30 -19.07 -22.37
CA GLU A 140 -34.33 -19.65 -23.32
C GLU A 140 -34.93 -19.94 -24.71
N VAL A 141 -34.24 -19.37 -25.71
CA VAL A 141 -33.96 -19.95 -27.04
C VAL A 141 -35.13 -20.03 -28.03
N THR A 142 -35.07 -19.17 -29.06
CA THR A 142 -34.88 -19.62 -30.46
C THR A 142 -34.66 -18.44 -31.42
N THR A 143 -33.68 -18.64 -32.29
CA THR A 143 -33.28 -17.90 -33.50
C THR A 143 -34.40 -17.62 -34.51
N GLU A 144 -34.36 -16.46 -35.17
CA GLU A 144 -34.17 -16.28 -36.63
C GLU A 144 -33.76 -14.82 -36.95
#